data_AF-A0A1V2LTN2-F1
#
_entry.id   AF-A0A1V2LTN2-F1
#
_cell.length_a   1.000
_cell.length_b   1.000
_cell.length_c   1.000
_cell.angle_alpha   90.00
_cell.angle_beta   90.00
_cell.angle_gamma   90.00
#
_symmetry.space_group_name_H-M   'P 1'
#
loop_
_entity.id
_entity.type
_entity.pdbx_description
1 polymer ?
#
loop_
_entity_poly.entity_id
_entity_poly.type
_entity_poly.pdbx_seq_one_letter_code
_entity_poly.pdbx_strand_id
1 'polypeptide(L)'
;MKLDEDSLSNILRVSDEQENELGRVHSELMNKYLHDEHPLYQHMRKQVERNNKPNNKGIVYVSGKNYYWLTMVSIKYIRDVLKDKETPIEIFVPFRVKNDHHCSKIEKVFSKVKCSYFTDHLTKTQIRQIKGYQYKALALLLTQFNEILYLDSDNIPISNIGDMFENQLYKKNGFISWADFWKRSTNYKYYKIAGLSRFANPISTTPSVESGQILINKSTHLKTLLLAYYYNLYGPEYFYPLFSQGFPGEGDKETFYLASRASNEPSYLINGHKTKSFGYTNKEGKYTGQGILQGEPSNPDNFWFLHMNYPKLYVNKLLKSGYFDKEKKRHWTKIRHAHDDGKTSEFKKSAGKDLEYEIWKIMDELLSTDFKGFQVFKDIGNDEMADYVKLQMKTIKNQL
;
A
#
# COMPACT_ATOMS: atom_id res chain seq x y z
N MET A 1 -7.85 23.21 14.52
CA MET A 1 -8.85 23.38 13.45
C MET A 1 -9.78 22.18 13.45
N LYS A 2 -11.09 22.41 13.48
CA LYS A 2 -12.08 21.34 13.29
C LYS A 2 -12.16 21.07 11.77
N LEU A 3 -12.17 19.81 11.35
CA LEU A 3 -12.31 19.45 9.94
C LEU A 3 -13.79 19.23 9.64
N ASP A 4 -14.52 20.34 9.52
CA ASP A 4 -15.93 20.39 9.12
C ASP A 4 -16.07 20.97 7.71
N GLU A 5 -17.31 21.02 7.20
CA GLU A 5 -17.63 21.50 5.85
C GLU A 5 -17.09 22.90 5.58
N ASP A 6 -17.37 23.86 6.47
CA ASP A 6 -16.93 25.24 6.33
C ASP A 6 -15.40 25.33 6.27
N SER A 7 -14.71 24.64 7.18
CA SER A 7 -13.24 24.66 7.21
C SER A 7 -12.65 24.01 5.97
N LEU A 8 -13.12 22.82 5.59
CA LEU A 8 -12.57 22.05 4.47
C LEU A 8 -12.91 22.64 3.10
N SER A 9 -13.98 23.43 2.98
CA SER A 9 -14.34 24.11 1.73
C SER A 9 -13.45 25.32 1.43
N ASN A 10 -12.80 25.88 2.46
CA ASN A 10 -12.06 27.14 2.37
C ASN A 10 -10.53 27.00 2.31
N ILE A 11 -9.98 25.78 2.50
CA ILE A 11 -8.52 25.55 2.47
C ILE A 11 -8.00 25.59 1.03
N LEU A 12 -8.56 24.75 0.15
CA LEU A 12 -8.29 24.79 -1.28
C LEU A 12 -9.38 25.60 -1.99
N ARG A 13 -9.00 26.68 -2.66
CA ARG A 13 -9.92 27.44 -3.50
C ARG A 13 -10.15 26.69 -4.82
N VAL A 14 -11.36 26.17 -4.98
CA VAL A 14 -11.85 25.59 -6.25
C VAL A 14 -12.92 26.52 -6.79
N SER A 15 -12.69 27.11 -7.97
CA SER A 15 -13.68 28.00 -8.59
C SER A 15 -14.94 27.25 -8.99
N ASP A 16 -16.05 27.96 -9.19
CA ASP A 16 -17.30 27.33 -9.65
C ASP A 16 -17.15 26.76 -11.06
N GLU A 17 -16.33 27.39 -11.91
CA GLU A 17 -15.99 26.85 -13.24
C GLU A 17 -15.26 25.51 -13.13
N GLN A 18 -14.25 25.41 -12.25
CA GLN A 18 -13.52 24.16 -12.01
C GLN A 18 -14.43 23.07 -11.44
N GLU A 19 -15.27 23.42 -10.46
CA GLU A 19 -16.23 22.49 -9.88
C GLU A 19 -17.23 21.98 -10.92
N ASN A 20 -17.78 22.88 -11.74
CA ASN A 20 -18.74 22.54 -12.78
C ASN A 20 -18.11 21.64 -13.85
N GLU A 21 -16.89 21.95 -14.31
CA GLU A 21 -16.23 21.14 -15.33
C GLU A 21 -15.80 19.77 -14.79
N LEU A 22 -15.25 19.70 -13.57
CA LEU A 22 -14.96 18.43 -12.91
C LEU A 22 -16.25 17.61 -12.72
N GLY A 23 -17.34 18.24 -12.30
CA GLY A 23 -18.64 17.60 -12.15
C GLY A 23 -19.20 17.07 -13.47
N ARG A 24 -19.07 17.84 -14.55
CA ARG A 24 -19.50 17.45 -15.90
C ARG A 24 -18.73 16.23 -16.40
N VAL A 25 -17.39 16.26 -16.32
CA VAL A 25 -16.53 15.15 -16.77
C VAL A 25 -16.73 13.91 -15.91
N HIS A 26 -16.83 14.07 -14.59
CA HIS A 26 -17.10 12.97 -13.66
C HIS A 26 -18.45 12.31 -13.97
N SER A 27 -19.50 13.11 -14.15
CA SER A 27 -20.83 12.62 -14.51
C SER A 27 -20.85 11.92 -15.87
N GLU A 28 -20.12 12.43 -16.87
CA GLU A 28 -20.01 11.78 -18.17
C GLU A 28 -19.28 10.42 -18.04
N LEU A 29 -18.18 10.37 -17.27
CA LEU A 29 -17.47 9.12 -17.01
C LEU A 29 -18.38 8.08 -16.37
N MET A 30 -19.10 8.45 -15.30
CA MET A 30 -19.96 7.53 -14.55
C MET A 30 -21.21 7.10 -15.31
N ASN A 31 -21.95 8.05 -15.87
CA ASN A 31 -23.29 7.79 -16.42
C ASN A 31 -23.28 7.37 -17.88
N LYS A 32 -22.17 7.59 -18.61
CA LYS A 32 -22.04 7.20 -20.02
C LYS A 32 -21.00 6.11 -20.21
N TYR A 33 -19.74 6.34 -19.82
CA TYR A 33 -18.65 5.42 -20.18
C TYR A 33 -18.55 4.19 -19.26
N LEU A 34 -18.84 4.36 -17.97
CA LEU A 34 -18.88 3.28 -16.96
C LEU A 34 -20.30 2.74 -16.72
N HIS A 35 -21.27 3.16 -17.54
CA HIS A 35 -22.62 2.64 -17.51
C HIS A 35 -22.64 1.17 -17.96
N ASP A 36 -23.51 0.37 -17.35
CA ASP A 36 -23.55 -1.08 -17.61
C ASP A 36 -23.88 -1.39 -19.08
N GLU A 37 -24.66 -0.54 -19.76
CA GLU A 37 -24.99 -0.74 -21.18
C GLU A 37 -23.91 -0.23 -22.16
N HIS A 38 -22.86 0.44 -21.69
CA HIS A 38 -21.86 1.01 -22.60
C HIS A 38 -21.00 -0.10 -23.22
N PRO A 39 -20.85 -0.17 -24.57
CA PRO A 39 -20.15 -1.28 -25.24
C PRO A 39 -18.71 -1.50 -24.76
N LEU A 40 -17.97 -0.42 -24.50
CA LEU A 40 -16.60 -0.50 -24.00
C LEU A 40 -16.54 -1.10 -22.59
N TYR A 41 -17.44 -0.66 -21.70
CA TYR A 41 -17.47 -1.17 -20.34
C TYR A 41 -17.91 -2.63 -20.31
N GLN A 42 -18.92 -3.01 -21.10
CA GLN A 42 -19.32 -4.40 -21.31
C GLN A 42 -18.17 -5.27 -21.82
N HIS A 43 -17.36 -4.76 -22.75
CA HIS A 43 -16.19 -5.48 -23.23
C HIS A 43 -15.16 -5.72 -22.11
N MET A 44 -14.81 -4.67 -21.34
CA MET A 44 -13.88 -4.79 -20.22
C MET A 44 -14.41 -5.72 -19.13
N ARG A 45 -15.69 -5.59 -18.78
CA ARG A 45 -16.37 -6.45 -17.82
C ARG A 45 -16.32 -7.91 -18.24
N LYS A 46 -16.65 -8.23 -19.49
CA LYS A 46 -16.56 -9.60 -20.03
C LYS A 46 -15.13 -10.16 -19.97
N GLN A 47 -14.11 -9.34 -20.20
CA GLN A 47 -12.72 -9.79 -20.06
C GLN A 47 -12.39 -10.13 -18.60
N VAL A 48 -12.80 -9.29 -17.65
CA VAL A 48 -12.59 -9.54 -16.22
C VAL A 48 -13.36 -10.79 -15.76
N GLU A 49 -14.62 -10.95 -16.17
CA GLU A 49 -15.45 -12.11 -15.84
C GLU A 49 -14.87 -13.43 -16.38
N ARG A 50 -14.32 -13.43 -17.60
CA ARG A 50 -13.63 -14.61 -18.17
C ARG A 50 -12.42 -15.06 -17.33
N ASN A 51 -11.78 -14.10 -16.67
CA ASN A 51 -10.64 -14.36 -15.79
C ASN A 51 -11.09 -14.66 -14.35
N ASN A 52 -12.35 -14.48 -13.98
CA ASN A 52 -12.85 -14.76 -12.63
C ASN A 52 -12.98 -16.28 -12.39
N LYS A 53 -11.86 -16.91 -12.03
CA LYS A 53 -11.76 -18.32 -11.64
C LYS A 53 -11.46 -18.40 -10.14
N PRO A 54 -11.93 -19.43 -9.41
CA PRO A 54 -11.74 -19.54 -7.95
C PRO A 54 -10.28 -19.44 -7.47
N ASN A 55 -9.31 -19.83 -8.31
CA ASN A 55 -7.88 -19.81 -7.97
C ASN A 55 -7.15 -18.60 -8.56
N ASN A 56 -7.85 -17.67 -9.21
CA ASN A 56 -7.23 -16.51 -9.84
C ASN A 56 -7.08 -15.36 -8.83
N LYS A 57 -6.28 -15.62 -7.79
CA LYS A 57 -6.00 -14.70 -6.69
C LYS A 57 -4.51 -14.62 -6.41
N GLY A 58 -4.02 -13.45 -6.00
CA GLY A 58 -2.59 -13.26 -5.78
C GLY A 58 -2.21 -11.90 -5.23
N ILE A 59 -0.91 -11.73 -5.01
CA ILE A 59 -0.32 -10.50 -4.50
C ILE A 59 0.22 -9.68 -5.67
N VAL A 60 -0.01 -8.38 -5.65
CA VAL A 60 0.54 -7.46 -6.64
C VAL A 60 1.44 -6.43 -5.95
N TYR A 61 2.66 -6.31 -6.45
CA TYR A 61 3.57 -5.21 -6.09
C TYR A 61 3.80 -4.32 -7.30
N VAL A 62 3.96 -3.01 -7.08
CA VAL A 62 4.68 -2.14 -8.02
C VAL A 62 6.09 -1.93 -7.47
N SER A 63 7.11 -2.28 -8.24
CA SER A 63 8.49 -2.24 -7.79
C SER A 63 9.46 -1.82 -8.91
N GLY A 64 10.73 -1.61 -8.55
CA GLY A 64 11.79 -1.22 -9.48
C GLY A 64 12.95 -0.52 -8.80
N LYS A 65 14.15 -0.59 -9.39
CA LYS A 65 15.38 0.01 -8.84
C LYS A 65 15.60 -0.44 -7.38
N ASN A 66 15.74 0.50 -6.45
CA ASN A 66 15.98 0.19 -5.04
C ASN A 66 14.78 -0.50 -4.37
N TYR A 67 13.55 -0.32 -4.86
CA TYR A 67 12.36 -0.93 -4.28
C TYR A 67 12.36 -2.47 -4.38
N TYR A 68 13.13 -3.05 -5.32
CA TYR A 68 13.30 -4.50 -5.41
C TYR A 68 13.79 -5.09 -4.10
N TRP A 69 14.68 -4.40 -3.38
CA TRP A 69 15.17 -4.85 -2.09
C TRP A 69 14.03 -5.05 -1.08
N LEU A 70 13.17 -4.05 -0.91
CA LEU A 70 12.07 -4.12 0.05
C LEU A 70 11.02 -5.15 -0.39
N THR A 71 10.74 -5.22 -1.69
CA THR A 71 9.86 -6.25 -2.26
C THR A 71 10.39 -7.66 -1.96
N MET A 72 11.70 -7.89 -2.07
CA MET A 72 12.31 -9.18 -1.76
C MET A 72 12.27 -9.52 -0.28
N VAL A 73 12.44 -8.54 0.62
CA VAL A 73 12.25 -8.75 2.06
C VAL A 73 10.81 -9.23 2.32
N SER A 74 9.82 -8.57 1.70
CA SER A 74 8.40 -8.95 1.81
C SER A 74 8.13 -10.35 1.25
N ILE A 75 8.60 -10.66 0.03
CA ILE A 75 8.44 -11.99 -0.61
C ILE A 75 9.11 -13.08 0.23
N LYS A 76 10.34 -12.87 0.70
CA LYS A 76 11.05 -13.88 1.49
C LYS A 76 10.39 -14.08 2.84
N TYR A 77 9.85 -13.03 3.48
CA TYR A 77 9.02 -13.19 4.69
C TYR A 77 7.80 -14.08 4.41
N ILE A 78 7.09 -13.84 3.29
CA ILE A 78 5.95 -14.68 2.87
C ILE A 78 6.38 -16.14 2.69
N ARG A 79 7.46 -16.40 1.95
CA ARG A 79 7.90 -17.77 1.63
C ARG A 79 8.46 -18.51 2.85
N ASP A 80 9.26 -17.83 3.67
CA ASP A 80 10.08 -18.49 4.68
C ASP A 80 9.51 -18.37 6.09
N VAL A 81 8.79 -17.30 6.42
CA VAL A 81 8.20 -17.11 7.75
C VAL A 81 6.73 -17.52 7.75
N LEU A 82 5.94 -17.03 6.80
CA LEU A 82 4.53 -17.44 6.67
C LEU A 82 4.37 -18.84 6.06
N LYS A 83 5.45 -19.42 5.53
CA LYS A 83 5.48 -20.74 4.89
C LYS A 83 4.51 -20.86 3.70
N ASP A 84 4.17 -19.74 3.07
CA ASP A 84 3.28 -19.70 1.92
C ASP A 84 4.10 -19.78 0.63
N LYS A 85 4.13 -20.98 0.01
CA LYS A 85 4.85 -21.23 -1.24
C LYS A 85 3.98 -21.12 -2.49
N GLU A 86 2.66 -21.05 -2.33
CA GLU A 86 1.70 -21.25 -3.40
C GLU A 86 1.01 -19.97 -3.86
N THR A 87 0.83 -18.99 -2.97
CA THR A 87 0.20 -17.71 -3.35
C THR A 87 1.03 -17.06 -4.46
N PRO A 88 0.45 -16.86 -5.67
CA PRO A 88 1.18 -16.28 -6.77
C PRO A 88 1.40 -14.78 -6.53
N ILE A 89 2.54 -14.28 -6.97
CA ILE A 89 2.96 -12.88 -6.80
C ILE A 89 3.28 -12.31 -8.17
N GLU A 90 2.70 -11.16 -8.50
CA GLU A 90 3.00 -10.41 -9.72
C GLU A 90 3.66 -9.08 -9.36
N ILE A 91 4.85 -8.85 -9.91
CA ILE A 91 5.62 -7.61 -9.74
C ILE A 91 5.51 -6.80 -11.01
N PHE A 92 4.81 -5.66 -10.94
CA PHE A 92 4.75 -4.69 -12.02
C PHE A 92 5.95 -3.75 -11.97
N VAL A 93 6.67 -3.67 -13.09
CA VAL A 93 7.85 -2.81 -13.26
C VAL A 93 7.55 -1.70 -14.27
N PRO A 94 7.75 -0.41 -13.92
CA PRO A 94 7.51 0.75 -14.80
C PRO A 94 8.13 0.63 -16.20
N PHE A 95 9.42 0.27 -16.27
CA PHE A 95 10.15 0.21 -17.53
C PHE A 95 10.99 -1.06 -17.62
N ARG A 96 10.97 -1.70 -18.79
CA ARG A 96 12.01 -2.67 -19.14
C ARG A 96 13.31 -1.91 -19.43
N VAL A 97 14.27 -2.03 -18.52
CA VAL A 97 15.62 -1.47 -18.70
C VAL A 97 16.52 -2.57 -19.26
N LYS A 98 17.18 -2.32 -20.40
CA LYS A 98 17.92 -3.34 -21.18
C LYS A 98 18.91 -4.15 -20.34
N ASN A 99 19.53 -3.52 -19.34
CA ASN A 99 20.55 -4.12 -18.48
C ASN A 99 20.07 -4.30 -17.02
N ASP A 100 18.76 -4.15 -16.75
CA ASP A 100 18.19 -4.44 -15.44
C ASP A 100 17.58 -5.84 -15.46
N HIS A 101 18.32 -6.80 -14.89
CA HIS A 101 17.88 -8.18 -14.75
C HIS A 101 17.39 -8.49 -13.33
N HIS A 102 17.14 -7.49 -12.47
CA HIS A 102 16.77 -7.75 -11.08
C HIS A 102 15.44 -8.50 -10.99
N CYS A 103 14.40 -8.05 -11.70
CA CYS A 103 13.09 -8.71 -11.65
C CYS A 103 13.15 -10.16 -12.15
N SER A 104 13.82 -10.41 -13.28
CA SER A 104 13.96 -11.78 -13.80
C SER A 104 14.81 -12.68 -12.91
N LYS A 105 15.76 -12.13 -12.16
CA LYS A 105 16.46 -12.86 -11.10
C LYS A 105 15.52 -13.20 -9.94
N ILE A 106 14.66 -12.26 -9.52
CA ILE A 106 13.65 -12.48 -8.46
C ILE A 106 12.70 -13.63 -8.86
N GLU A 107 12.17 -13.64 -10.09
CA GLU A 107 11.33 -14.74 -10.60
C GLU A 107 12.03 -16.11 -10.54
N LYS A 108 13.34 -16.15 -10.80
CA LYS A 108 14.14 -17.38 -10.78
C LYS A 108 14.53 -17.86 -9.38
N VAL A 109 14.40 -17.00 -8.38
CA VAL A 109 14.79 -17.27 -6.99
C VAL A 109 13.57 -17.67 -6.17
N PHE A 110 12.45 -16.98 -6.35
CA PHE A 110 11.25 -17.21 -5.56
C PHE A 110 10.19 -17.97 -6.35
N SER A 111 9.58 -18.97 -5.70
CA SER A 111 8.48 -19.72 -6.31
C SER A 111 7.27 -18.84 -6.59
N LYS A 112 6.60 -19.11 -7.71
CA LYS A 112 5.32 -18.48 -8.11
C LYS A 112 5.40 -16.96 -8.19
N VAL A 113 6.56 -16.40 -8.52
CA VAL A 113 6.73 -14.97 -8.80
C VAL A 113 6.80 -14.75 -10.30
N LYS A 114 6.05 -13.75 -10.77
CA LYS A 114 6.05 -13.28 -12.16
C LYS A 114 6.31 -11.78 -12.18
N CYS A 115 7.08 -11.32 -13.15
CA CYS A 115 7.34 -9.94 -13.47
C CYS A 115 6.55 -9.55 -14.71
N SER A 116 5.83 -8.44 -14.61
CA SER A 116 5.07 -7.83 -15.70
C SER A 116 5.55 -6.40 -15.90
N TYR A 117 5.52 -5.92 -17.14
CA TYR A 117 6.03 -4.59 -17.47
C TYR A 117 4.92 -3.72 -18.03
N PHE A 118 4.80 -2.48 -17.54
CA PHE A 118 3.82 -1.55 -18.11
C PHE A 118 4.12 -1.24 -19.58
N THR A 119 5.38 -1.36 -20.01
CA THR A 119 5.79 -1.22 -21.41
C THR A 119 5.23 -2.28 -22.36
N ASP A 120 4.69 -3.36 -21.82
CA ASP A 120 4.03 -4.41 -22.62
C ASP A 120 2.58 -4.01 -22.96
N HIS A 121 2.03 -2.98 -22.28
CA HIS A 121 0.67 -2.49 -22.45
C HIS A 121 0.60 -1.01 -22.89
N LEU A 122 1.62 -0.21 -22.55
CA LEU A 122 1.67 1.23 -22.74
C LEU A 122 2.95 1.65 -23.47
N THR A 123 2.85 2.70 -24.26
CA THR A 123 4.02 3.31 -24.91
C THR A 123 4.92 3.97 -23.88
N LYS A 124 6.23 4.10 -24.18
CA LYS A 124 7.17 4.82 -23.31
C LYS A 124 6.73 6.26 -23.02
N THR A 125 6.05 6.92 -23.96
CA THR A 125 5.54 8.28 -23.79
C THR A 125 4.43 8.34 -22.75
N GLN A 126 3.47 7.42 -22.81
CA GLN A 126 2.41 7.31 -21.80
C GLN A 126 2.98 7.02 -20.42
N ILE A 127 3.96 6.11 -20.32
CA ILE A 127 4.58 5.76 -19.04
C ILE A 127 5.36 6.94 -18.44
N ARG A 128 6.00 7.78 -19.26
CA ARG A 128 6.68 9.00 -18.77
C ARG A 128 5.74 10.04 -18.19
N GLN A 129 4.45 10.01 -18.55
CA GLN A 129 3.44 10.88 -17.95
C GLN A 129 3.02 10.38 -16.55
N ILE A 130 3.38 9.14 -16.19
CA ILE A 130 3.07 8.54 -14.90
C ILE A 130 4.18 8.85 -13.89
N LYS A 131 3.85 9.63 -12.85
CA LYS A 131 4.80 10.23 -11.91
C LYS A 131 5.02 9.46 -10.58
N GLY A 132 4.46 8.26 -10.41
CA GLY A 132 4.67 7.45 -9.21
C GLY A 132 3.42 6.72 -8.76
N TYR A 133 2.66 7.29 -7.83
CA TYR A 133 1.49 6.66 -7.18
C TYR A 133 0.46 6.08 -8.17
N GLN A 134 0.37 6.67 -9.36
CA GLN A 134 -0.59 6.27 -10.40
C GLN A 134 -0.32 4.85 -10.96
N TYR A 135 0.89 4.31 -10.79
CA TYR A 135 1.19 2.93 -11.20
C TYR A 135 0.36 1.88 -10.45
N LYS A 136 -0.06 2.17 -9.21
CA LYS A 136 -0.84 1.25 -8.38
C LYS A 136 -2.19 0.91 -9.02
N ALA A 137 -2.95 1.93 -9.41
CA ALA A 137 -4.23 1.75 -10.07
C ALA A 137 -4.09 1.00 -11.41
N LEU A 138 -3.03 1.28 -12.18
CA LEU A 138 -2.75 0.54 -13.41
C LEU A 138 -2.39 -0.92 -13.17
N ALA A 139 -1.58 -1.22 -12.15
CA ALA A 139 -1.21 -2.60 -11.82
C ALA A 139 -2.45 -3.42 -11.45
N LEU A 140 -3.36 -2.85 -10.67
CA LEU A 140 -4.64 -3.47 -10.29
C LEU A 140 -5.55 -3.74 -11.49
N LEU A 141 -5.53 -2.87 -12.50
CA LEU A 141 -6.30 -3.06 -13.74
C LEU A 141 -5.65 -4.10 -14.67
N LEU A 142 -4.32 -4.09 -14.81
CA LEU A 142 -3.57 -4.88 -15.80
C LEU A 142 -3.23 -6.30 -15.33
N THR A 143 -3.11 -6.53 -14.02
CA THR A 143 -2.88 -7.88 -13.49
C THR A 143 -3.94 -8.85 -13.98
N GLN A 144 -3.56 -10.11 -14.18
CA GLN A 144 -4.55 -11.13 -14.54
C GLN A 144 -5.37 -11.59 -13.34
N PHE A 145 -4.90 -11.36 -12.10
CA PHE A 145 -5.63 -11.73 -10.88
C PHE A 145 -7.00 -11.05 -10.81
N ASN A 146 -7.97 -11.79 -10.29
CA ASN A 146 -9.30 -11.26 -10.01
C ASN A 146 -9.42 -10.82 -8.55
N GLU A 147 -8.98 -11.65 -7.61
CA GLU A 147 -8.86 -11.26 -6.19
C GLU A 147 -7.42 -10.86 -5.91
N ILE A 148 -7.23 -9.60 -5.53
CA ILE A 148 -5.92 -8.96 -5.51
C ILE A 148 -5.63 -8.46 -4.11
N LEU A 149 -4.50 -8.88 -3.54
CA LEU A 149 -3.86 -8.20 -2.44
C LEU A 149 -2.74 -7.33 -3.00
N TYR A 150 -2.97 -6.03 -3.12
CA TYR A 150 -1.90 -5.10 -3.47
C TYR A 150 -1.09 -4.73 -2.23
N LEU A 151 0.23 -4.62 -2.40
CA LEU A 151 1.15 -4.15 -1.36
C LEU A 151 2.17 -3.16 -1.93
N ASP A 152 2.40 -2.05 -1.21
CA ASP A 152 3.59 -1.23 -1.40
C ASP A 152 4.85 -2.04 -1.01
N SER A 153 6.00 -1.67 -1.58
CA SER A 153 7.23 -2.46 -1.40
C SER A 153 7.75 -2.51 0.03
N ASP A 154 7.44 -1.50 0.85
CA ASP A 154 7.74 -1.37 2.28
C ASP A 154 6.62 -1.93 3.19
N ASN A 155 5.65 -2.63 2.61
CA ASN A 155 4.57 -3.25 3.35
C ASN A 155 4.71 -4.76 3.38
N ILE A 156 4.81 -5.33 4.58
CA ILE A 156 5.05 -6.75 4.80
C ILE A 156 3.78 -7.38 5.39
N PRO A 157 3.18 -8.38 4.73
CA PRO A 157 2.12 -9.14 5.35
C PRO A 157 2.73 -10.04 6.43
N ILE A 158 2.15 -9.98 7.63
CA ILE A 158 2.62 -10.69 8.82
C ILE A 158 1.64 -11.76 9.29
N SER A 159 0.57 -11.99 8.53
CA SER A 159 -0.45 -13.01 8.74
C SER A 159 -0.69 -13.83 7.46
N ASN A 160 -1.35 -14.99 7.58
CA ASN A 160 -1.60 -15.90 6.46
C ASN A 160 -2.45 -15.22 5.36
N ILE A 161 -1.97 -15.29 4.12
CA ILE A 161 -2.62 -14.62 2.97
C ILE A 161 -3.90 -15.33 2.54
N GLY A 162 -3.96 -16.65 2.64
CA GLY A 162 -5.16 -17.43 2.36
C GLY A 162 -6.33 -16.97 3.23
N ASP A 163 -6.08 -16.80 4.54
CA ASP A 163 -7.08 -16.32 5.49
C ASP A 163 -7.62 -14.93 5.13
N MET A 164 -6.80 -14.07 4.52
CA MET A 164 -7.24 -12.74 4.05
C MET A 164 -8.29 -12.85 2.94
N PHE A 165 -8.06 -13.74 1.96
CA PHE A 165 -9.02 -13.99 0.88
C PHE A 165 -10.26 -14.78 1.35
N GLU A 166 -10.14 -15.57 2.42
CA GLU A 166 -11.27 -16.31 2.99
C GLU A 166 -12.08 -15.50 4.01
N ASN A 167 -11.62 -14.32 4.39
CA ASN A 167 -12.25 -13.47 5.39
C ASN A 167 -13.69 -13.09 5.01
N GLN A 168 -14.62 -13.19 5.96
CA GLN A 168 -16.05 -12.98 5.70
C GLN A 168 -16.39 -11.53 5.34
N LEU A 169 -15.69 -10.54 5.92
CA LEU A 169 -15.87 -9.14 5.54
C LEU A 169 -15.38 -8.90 4.12
N TYR A 170 -14.29 -9.54 3.70
CA TYR A 170 -13.83 -9.47 2.32
C TYR A 170 -14.82 -10.15 1.38
N LYS A 171 -15.26 -11.38 1.65
CA LYS A 171 -16.25 -12.08 0.82
C LYS A 171 -17.56 -11.31 0.67
N LYS A 172 -18.01 -10.63 1.74
CA LYS A 172 -19.23 -9.82 1.73
C LYS A 172 -19.09 -8.54 0.91
N ASN A 173 -17.97 -7.84 1.05
CA ASN A 173 -17.82 -6.49 0.49
C ASN A 173 -17.04 -6.46 -0.82
N GLY A 174 -16.11 -7.40 -1.06
CA GLY A 174 -15.23 -7.44 -2.23
C GLY A 174 -14.11 -6.40 -2.22
N PHE A 175 -14.13 -5.41 -1.33
CA PHE A 175 -13.04 -4.44 -1.15
C PHE A 175 -12.85 -4.11 0.34
N ILE A 176 -11.63 -4.34 0.85
CA ILE A 176 -11.17 -3.91 2.17
C ILE A 176 -10.11 -2.82 2.04
N SER A 177 -10.24 -1.77 2.85
CA SER A 177 -9.25 -0.72 3.02
C SER A 177 -8.98 -0.45 4.50
N TRP A 178 -7.82 0.13 4.79
CA TRP A 178 -7.34 0.35 6.16
C TRP A 178 -7.26 1.83 6.47
N ALA A 179 -7.53 2.21 7.72
CA ALA A 179 -7.36 3.59 8.16
C ALA A 179 -5.87 3.99 8.24
N ASP A 180 -5.57 5.21 7.83
CA ASP A 180 -4.34 5.94 8.12
C ASP A 180 -4.49 6.70 9.46
N PHE A 181 -3.42 7.32 9.95
CA PHE A 181 -3.41 8.13 11.18
C PHE A 181 -4.26 9.39 11.08
N TRP A 182 -4.51 9.88 9.86
CA TRP A 182 -5.11 11.18 9.62
C TRP A 182 -6.63 11.12 9.59
N LYS A 183 -7.26 12.23 9.96
CA LYS A 183 -8.64 12.47 9.56
C LYS A 183 -8.69 12.78 8.07
N ARG A 184 -9.79 12.41 7.43
CA ARG A 184 -10.05 12.76 6.03
C ARG A 184 -10.16 14.29 5.90
N SER A 185 -9.44 14.85 4.93
CA SER A 185 -9.38 16.29 4.66
C SER A 185 -9.92 16.65 3.27
N THR A 186 -10.75 15.78 2.69
CA THR A 186 -11.33 15.97 1.36
C THR A 186 -12.18 17.23 1.29
N ASN A 187 -11.92 18.08 0.29
CA ASN A 187 -12.71 19.28 0.04
C ASN A 187 -14.17 18.90 -0.25
N TYR A 188 -15.12 19.60 0.36
CA TYR A 188 -16.54 19.23 0.27
C TYR A 188 -17.13 19.34 -1.14
N LYS A 189 -16.54 20.18 -2.02
CA LYS A 189 -16.93 20.27 -3.43
C LYS A 189 -16.75 18.92 -4.16
N TYR A 190 -15.84 18.06 -3.72
CA TYR A 190 -15.73 16.70 -4.25
C TYR A 190 -17.04 15.91 -4.11
N TYR A 191 -17.69 15.97 -2.95
CA TYR A 191 -18.92 15.21 -2.74
C TYR A 191 -20.03 15.69 -3.67
N LYS A 192 -20.05 16.98 -4.03
CA LYS A 192 -20.97 17.49 -5.05
C LYS A 192 -20.58 17.01 -6.45
N ILE A 193 -19.30 17.12 -6.82
CA ILE A 193 -18.75 16.64 -8.10
C ILE A 193 -19.08 15.17 -8.33
N ALA A 194 -18.96 14.34 -7.29
CA ALA A 194 -19.18 12.89 -7.37
C ALA A 194 -20.63 12.44 -7.15
N GLY A 195 -21.59 13.37 -7.01
CA GLY A 195 -23.00 13.03 -6.74
C GLY A 195 -23.27 12.46 -5.34
N LEU A 196 -22.36 12.69 -4.39
CA LEU A 196 -22.37 12.18 -3.02
C LEU A 196 -22.83 13.21 -1.97
N SER A 197 -23.43 14.34 -2.35
CA SER A 197 -23.80 15.41 -1.40
C SER A 197 -24.60 14.91 -0.19
N ARG A 198 -25.53 13.97 -0.39
CA ARG A 198 -26.34 13.37 0.70
C ARG A 198 -25.52 12.48 1.65
N PHE A 199 -24.36 12.01 1.20
CA PHE A 199 -23.44 11.15 1.94
C PHE A 199 -22.14 11.87 2.32
N ALA A 200 -22.04 13.19 2.11
CA ALA A 200 -20.84 13.96 2.39
C ALA A 200 -20.39 13.81 3.84
N ASN A 201 -21.30 14.03 4.80
CA ASN A 201 -21.00 13.92 6.24
C ASN A 201 -20.59 12.51 6.72
N PRO A 202 -21.33 11.41 6.40
CA PRO A 202 -20.89 10.09 6.82
C PRO A 202 -19.56 9.67 6.18
N ILE A 203 -19.22 10.17 4.98
CA ILE A 203 -17.94 9.87 4.34
C ILE A 203 -16.82 10.76 4.92
N SER A 204 -17.03 12.07 5.05
CA SER A 204 -16.03 13.04 5.51
C SER A 204 -15.56 12.80 6.94
N THR A 205 -16.41 12.16 7.76
CA THR A 205 -16.11 11.84 9.16
C THR A 205 -15.34 10.53 9.34
N THR A 206 -15.16 9.74 8.27
CA THR A 206 -14.29 8.55 8.30
C THR A 206 -12.81 8.95 8.41
N PRO A 207 -11.94 8.06 8.94
CA PRO A 207 -10.51 8.28 8.83
C PRO A 207 -10.05 8.33 7.36
N SER A 208 -8.89 8.95 7.16
CA SER A 208 -8.12 8.85 5.91
C SER A 208 -7.74 7.37 5.68
N VAL A 209 -7.50 6.98 4.43
CA VAL A 209 -7.16 5.60 4.08
C VAL A 209 -5.65 5.45 3.87
N GLU A 210 -5.09 4.33 4.32
CA GLU A 210 -3.74 3.88 3.96
C GLU A 210 -3.84 3.00 2.71
N SER A 211 -3.24 3.41 1.60
CA SER A 211 -3.29 2.67 0.34
C SER A 211 -2.08 1.76 0.11
N GLY A 212 -1.15 1.70 1.07
CA GLY A 212 -0.04 0.76 1.07
C GLY A 212 -0.46 -0.70 1.07
N GLN A 213 -1.72 -1.00 1.38
CA GLN A 213 -2.34 -2.31 1.22
C GLN A 213 -3.79 -2.16 0.76
N ILE A 214 -4.20 -2.94 -0.23
CA ILE A 214 -5.56 -2.97 -0.76
C ILE A 214 -5.93 -4.43 -1.03
N LEU A 215 -7.05 -4.90 -0.47
CA LEU A 215 -7.60 -6.21 -0.78
C LEU A 215 -8.89 -6.03 -1.57
N ILE A 216 -8.90 -6.38 -2.85
CA ILE A 216 -9.98 -6.04 -3.77
C ILE A 216 -10.30 -7.16 -4.76
N ASN A 217 -11.58 -7.36 -5.07
CA ASN A 217 -12.06 -8.25 -6.10
C ASN A 217 -12.41 -7.42 -7.35
N LYS A 218 -11.58 -7.52 -8.38
CA LYS A 218 -11.70 -6.77 -9.63
C LYS A 218 -13.01 -7.02 -10.36
N SER A 219 -13.56 -8.24 -10.31
CA SER A 219 -14.84 -8.56 -10.97
C SER A 219 -16.04 -7.85 -10.35
N THR A 220 -16.02 -7.61 -9.04
CA THR A 220 -17.09 -6.89 -8.35
C THR A 220 -16.82 -5.39 -8.23
N HIS A 221 -15.58 -4.94 -8.52
CA HIS A 221 -15.11 -3.57 -8.32
C HIS A 221 -14.51 -2.90 -9.56
N LEU A 222 -14.95 -3.29 -10.75
CA LEU A 222 -14.36 -2.77 -11.98
C LEU A 222 -14.62 -1.27 -12.14
N LYS A 223 -15.79 -0.75 -11.72
CA LYS A 223 -16.07 0.70 -11.79
C LYS A 223 -15.19 1.45 -10.81
N THR A 224 -15.03 0.95 -9.58
CA THR A 224 -14.11 1.49 -8.58
C THR A 224 -12.70 1.57 -9.12
N LEU A 225 -12.17 0.51 -9.73
CA LEU A 225 -10.80 0.49 -10.24
C LEU A 225 -10.60 1.46 -11.41
N LEU A 226 -11.56 1.55 -12.33
CA LEU A 226 -11.50 2.49 -13.46
C LEU A 226 -11.59 3.94 -12.99
N LEU A 227 -12.47 4.22 -12.03
CA LEU A 227 -12.63 5.55 -11.47
C LEU A 227 -11.43 5.96 -10.60
N ALA A 228 -10.89 5.02 -9.81
CA ALA A 228 -9.65 5.24 -9.07
C ALA A 228 -8.47 5.49 -10.02
N TYR A 229 -8.40 4.78 -11.15
CA TYR A 229 -7.40 5.07 -12.18
C TYR A 229 -7.56 6.48 -12.75
N TYR A 230 -8.78 6.92 -13.08
CA TYR A 230 -9.05 8.30 -13.50
C TYR A 230 -8.59 9.32 -12.45
N TYR A 231 -8.93 9.12 -11.17
CA TYR A 231 -8.48 10.00 -10.09
C TYR A 231 -6.97 10.04 -9.96
N ASN A 232 -6.29 8.91 -10.12
CA ASN A 232 -4.84 8.87 -10.06
C ASN A 232 -4.21 9.51 -11.29
N LEU A 233 -4.73 9.27 -12.50
CA LEU A 233 -4.21 9.83 -13.75
C LEU A 233 -4.19 11.37 -13.73
N TYR A 234 -5.25 11.97 -13.18
CA TYR A 234 -5.40 13.42 -12.98
C TYR A 234 -5.12 13.84 -11.53
N GLY A 235 -4.41 13.00 -10.79
CA GLY A 235 -4.18 13.16 -9.36
C GLY A 235 -3.36 14.39 -9.02
N PRO A 236 -2.10 14.49 -9.48
CA PRO A 236 -1.21 15.58 -9.07
C PRO A 236 -1.78 16.96 -9.37
N GLU A 237 -2.49 17.10 -10.49
CA GLU A 237 -3.02 18.38 -10.97
C GLU A 237 -4.40 18.72 -10.39
N TYR A 238 -5.25 17.72 -10.05
CA TYR A 238 -6.63 17.96 -9.64
C TYR A 238 -7.04 17.18 -8.38
N PHE A 239 -7.01 15.84 -8.42
CA PHE A 239 -7.68 15.03 -7.39
C PHE A 239 -6.88 14.87 -6.10
N TYR A 240 -5.54 14.83 -6.12
CA TYR A 240 -4.76 14.72 -4.88
C TYR A 240 -4.92 15.99 -4.02
N PRO A 241 -4.78 17.20 -4.57
CA PRO A 241 -5.10 18.42 -3.83
C PRO A 241 -6.57 18.47 -3.38
N LEU A 242 -7.52 18.05 -4.23
CA LEU A 242 -8.93 18.04 -3.87
C LEU A 242 -9.24 17.06 -2.71
N PHE A 243 -8.58 15.91 -2.67
CA PHE A 243 -8.82 14.86 -1.67
C PHE A 243 -8.08 15.08 -0.36
N SER A 244 -6.91 15.73 -0.41
CA SER A 244 -6.02 15.85 0.75
C SER A 244 -5.77 17.29 1.18
N GLN A 245 -5.90 18.27 0.30
CA GLN A 245 -5.70 19.71 0.58
C GLN A 245 -4.33 20.03 1.18
N GLY A 246 -3.27 19.37 0.72
CA GLY A 246 -1.90 19.55 1.20
C GLY A 246 -1.61 18.89 2.57
N PHE A 247 -2.56 18.17 3.15
CA PHE A 247 -2.34 17.44 4.40
C PHE A 247 -1.39 16.25 4.22
N PRO A 248 -0.75 15.76 5.30
CA PRO A 248 0.19 14.64 5.24
C PRO A 248 -0.35 13.41 4.50
N GLY A 249 0.52 12.80 3.70
CA GLY A 249 0.19 11.64 2.88
C GLY A 249 -0.59 11.96 1.60
N GLU A 250 -0.54 13.21 1.10
CA GLU A 250 -1.17 13.56 -0.18
C GLU A 250 -0.64 12.69 -1.33
N GLY A 251 -1.58 12.11 -2.08
CA GLY A 251 -1.30 11.13 -3.13
C GLY A 251 -2.52 10.25 -3.44
N ASP A 252 -2.27 8.99 -3.73
CA ASP A 252 -3.28 7.99 -4.12
C ASP A 252 -4.18 7.50 -2.96
N LYS A 253 -3.85 7.84 -1.72
CA LYS A 253 -4.43 7.25 -0.52
C LYS A 253 -5.96 7.24 -0.48
N GLU A 254 -6.59 8.34 -0.92
CA GLU A 254 -8.06 8.48 -0.89
C GLU A 254 -8.75 7.95 -2.14
N THR A 255 -7.99 7.71 -3.21
CA THR A 255 -8.54 7.50 -4.56
C THR A 255 -9.43 6.26 -4.64
N PHE A 256 -9.00 5.13 -4.08
CA PHE A 256 -9.71 3.86 -4.15
C PHE A 256 -10.97 3.86 -3.28
N TYR A 257 -10.87 4.35 -2.04
CA TYR A 257 -12.03 4.39 -1.14
C TYR A 257 -13.10 5.34 -1.66
N LEU A 258 -12.72 6.57 -2.05
CA LEU A 258 -13.68 7.53 -2.60
C LEU A 258 -14.26 7.05 -3.94
N ALA A 259 -13.49 6.35 -4.77
CA ALA A 259 -14.02 5.72 -5.99
C ALA A 259 -15.08 4.65 -5.68
N SER A 260 -14.91 3.84 -4.62
CA SER A 260 -15.93 2.87 -4.20
C SER A 260 -17.22 3.53 -3.72
N ARG A 261 -17.13 4.71 -3.10
CA ARG A 261 -18.31 5.50 -2.71
C ARG A 261 -19.03 6.06 -3.93
N ALA A 262 -18.28 6.66 -4.86
CA ALA A 262 -18.85 7.28 -6.06
C ALA A 262 -19.44 6.25 -7.05
N SER A 263 -18.87 5.05 -7.13
CA SER A 263 -19.39 3.96 -7.97
C SER A 263 -20.50 3.13 -7.31
N ASN A 264 -20.78 3.38 -6.02
CA ASN A 264 -21.72 2.62 -5.21
C ASN A 264 -21.38 1.11 -5.16
N GLU A 265 -20.09 0.76 -5.21
CA GLU A 265 -19.60 -0.61 -5.01
C GLU A 265 -19.27 -0.81 -3.50
N PRO A 266 -19.70 -1.92 -2.88
CA PRO A 266 -19.54 -2.13 -1.43
C PRO A 266 -18.07 -2.12 -1.00
N SER A 267 -17.74 -1.49 0.13
CA SER A 267 -16.38 -1.59 0.68
C SER A 267 -16.37 -1.43 2.18
N TYR A 268 -15.41 -2.11 2.80
CA TYR A 268 -15.20 -2.09 4.24
C TYR A 268 -13.91 -1.37 4.58
N LEU A 269 -14.05 -0.18 5.18
CA LEU A 269 -12.93 0.56 5.77
C LEU A 269 -12.79 0.14 7.22
N ILE A 270 -11.62 -0.38 7.59
CA ILE A 270 -11.31 -0.70 8.98
C ILE A 270 -11.16 0.62 9.75
N ASN A 271 -12.22 1.02 10.45
CA ASN A 271 -12.30 2.28 11.19
C ASN A 271 -12.71 2.11 12.67
N GLY A 272 -13.14 0.92 13.08
CA GLY A 272 -13.59 0.63 14.46
C GLY A 272 -12.49 0.64 15.50
N HIS A 273 -11.22 0.55 15.07
CA HIS A 273 -10.05 0.54 15.95
C HIS A 273 -8.95 1.42 15.36
N LYS A 274 -8.36 2.30 16.19
CA LYS A 274 -7.34 3.24 15.73
C LYS A 274 -6.07 2.50 15.28
N THR A 275 -5.62 2.86 14.08
CA THR A 275 -4.33 2.52 13.49
C THR A 275 -3.19 2.63 14.51
N LYS A 276 -2.35 1.60 14.58
CA LYS A 276 -1.32 1.47 15.61
C LYS A 276 0.03 1.87 15.03
N SER A 277 0.72 2.83 15.66
CA SER A 277 2.12 3.11 15.30
C SER A 277 3.04 2.26 16.15
N PHE A 278 4.13 1.75 15.58
CA PHE A 278 5.20 1.12 16.36
C PHE A 278 6.52 1.90 16.25
N GLY A 279 7.39 1.71 17.24
CA GLY A 279 8.69 2.38 17.32
C GLY A 279 9.31 2.26 18.71
N TYR A 280 9.98 3.33 19.14
CA TYR A 280 10.73 3.36 20.40
C TYR A 280 10.59 4.72 21.11
N THR A 281 11.05 4.78 22.36
CA THR A 281 11.23 6.05 23.08
C THR A 281 12.68 6.47 22.95
N ASN A 282 12.93 7.69 22.48
CA ASN A 282 14.28 8.25 22.37
C ASN A 282 14.85 8.60 23.77
N LYS A 283 16.12 9.03 23.82
CA LYS A 283 16.80 9.38 25.09
C LYS A 283 16.15 10.54 25.84
N GLU A 284 15.35 11.37 25.15
CA GLU A 284 14.61 12.50 25.70
C GLU A 284 13.22 12.11 26.24
N GLY A 285 12.87 10.82 26.22
CA GLY A 285 11.55 10.34 26.65
C GLY A 285 10.44 10.50 25.60
N LYS A 286 10.75 11.00 24.39
CA LYS A 286 9.79 11.20 23.30
C LYS A 286 9.60 9.93 22.47
N TYR A 287 8.35 9.63 22.11
CA TYR A 287 8.05 8.54 21.18
C TYR A 287 8.47 8.87 19.75
N THR A 288 9.23 7.97 19.14
CA THR A 288 9.64 8.00 17.73
C THR A 288 8.97 6.83 17.02
N GLY A 289 7.95 7.15 16.21
CA GLY A 289 7.27 6.15 15.37
C GLY A 289 8.07 5.81 14.13
N GLN A 290 8.04 4.55 13.73
CA GLN A 290 8.75 4.03 12.56
C GLN A 290 7.85 3.48 11.47
N GLY A 291 6.65 3.08 11.84
CA GLY A 291 5.71 2.51 10.90
C GLY A 291 4.35 2.28 11.52
N ILE A 292 3.56 1.50 10.80
CA ILE A 292 2.17 1.21 11.09
C ILE A 292 1.95 -0.29 11.19
N LEU A 293 1.25 -0.71 12.24
CA LEU A 293 0.63 -2.02 12.32
C LEU A 293 -0.83 -1.89 11.90
N GLN A 294 -1.21 -2.67 10.90
CA GLN A 294 -2.53 -2.61 10.27
C GLN A 294 -3.34 -3.86 10.62
N GLY A 295 -4.51 -3.62 11.21
CA GLY A 295 -5.31 -4.64 11.87
C GLY A 295 -5.95 -5.64 10.93
N GLU A 296 -6.26 -6.81 11.46
CA GLU A 296 -7.18 -7.75 10.83
C GLU A 296 -8.63 -7.18 10.85
N PRO A 297 -9.42 -7.31 9.76
CA PRO A 297 -10.79 -6.80 9.70
C PRO A 297 -11.75 -7.38 10.75
N SER A 298 -11.56 -8.65 11.10
CA SER A 298 -12.47 -9.41 11.98
C SER A 298 -12.00 -9.50 13.43
N ASN A 299 -10.73 -9.23 13.70
CA ASN A 299 -10.16 -9.24 15.04
C ASN A 299 -9.16 -8.08 15.21
N PRO A 300 -9.52 -7.01 15.93
CA PRO A 300 -8.69 -5.81 16.01
C PRO A 300 -7.43 -5.95 16.86
N ASP A 301 -7.31 -7.05 17.63
CA ASP A 301 -6.11 -7.34 18.40
C ASP A 301 -5.03 -8.05 17.56
N ASN A 302 -5.40 -8.52 16.36
CA ASN A 302 -4.50 -9.12 15.40
C ASN A 302 -4.08 -8.11 14.32
N PHE A 303 -2.91 -8.33 13.74
CA PHE A 303 -2.37 -7.50 12.67
C PHE A 303 -2.09 -8.32 11.42
N TRP A 304 -2.52 -7.80 10.27
CA TRP A 304 -2.23 -8.40 8.97
C TRP A 304 -0.99 -7.82 8.33
N PHE A 305 -0.68 -6.55 8.57
CA PHE A 305 0.44 -5.89 7.89
C PHE A 305 1.32 -5.06 8.82
N LEU A 306 2.60 -5.04 8.48
CA LEU A 306 3.63 -4.17 9.02
C LEU A 306 4.10 -3.24 7.90
N HIS A 307 3.64 -1.99 7.94
CA HIS A 307 4.00 -0.97 6.96
C HIS A 307 5.14 -0.09 7.49
N MET A 308 6.30 -0.12 6.82
CA MET A 308 7.52 0.56 7.24
C MET A 308 7.63 1.98 6.67
N ASN A 309 7.34 3.01 7.49
CA ASN A 309 7.34 4.40 7.02
C ASN A 309 8.75 5.02 7.04
N TYR A 310 9.42 5.04 8.19
CA TYR A 310 10.75 5.64 8.33
C TYR A 310 11.56 5.12 9.54
N PRO A 311 12.85 4.78 9.38
CA PRO A 311 13.53 4.67 8.11
C PRO A 311 13.02 3.44 7.33
N LYS A 312 12.96 3.57 6.00
CA LYS A 312 12.75 2.40 5.15
C LYS A 312 13.95 1.47 5.27
N LEU A 313 13.72 0.15 5.17
CA LEU A 313 14.72 -0.89 5.41
C LEU A 313 15.78 -1.04 4.30
N TYR A 314 16.20 0.07 3.69
CA TYR A 314 17.31 0.09 2.75
C TYR A 314 18.63 0.00 3.50
N VAL A 315 19.25 -1.18 3.54
CA VAL A 315 20.44 -1.45 4.36
C VAL A 315 21.58 -0.47 4.03
N ASN A 316 21.81 -0.17 2.76
CA ASN A 316 22.81 0.82 2.34
C ASN A 316 22.57 2.23 2.92
N LYS A 317 21.32 2.66 3.11
CA LYS A 317 20.98 3.96 3.74
C LYS A 317 21.06 3.91 5.26
N LEU A 318 20.68 2.78 5.85
CA LEU A 318 20.77 2.55 7.29
C LEU A 318 22.23 2.55 7.74
N LEU A 319 23.09 1.85 6.99
CA LEU A 319 24.54 1.82 7.20
C LEU A 319 25.14 3.22 7.07
N LYS A 320 24.90 3.93 5.96
CA LYS A 320 25.42 5.29 5.72
C LYS A 320 24.99 6.30 6.80
N SER A 321 23.79 6.16 7.37
CA SER A 321 23.33 7.05 8.44
C SER A 321 23.83 6.65 9.84
N GLY A 322 24.42 5.45 9.97
CA GLY A 322 24.82 4.86 11.25
C GLY A 322 23.61 4.60 12.16
N TYR A 323 22.44 4.34 11.56
CA TYR A 323 21.16 4.27 12.26
C TYR A 323 21.20 3.29 13.44
N PHE A 324 21.73 2.09 13.21
CA PHE A 324 21.80 1.03 14.21
C PHE A 324 23.11 0.99 15.02
N ASP A 325 24.24 1.36 14.42
CA ASP A 325 25.56 1.33 15.08
C ASP A 325 25.70 2.34 16.22
N LYS A 326 25.11 3.53 16.09
CA LYS A 326 25.26 4.60 17.09
C LYS A 326 24.58 4.29 18.42
N GLU A 327 23.50 3.50 18.38
CA GLU A 327 22.63 3.33 19.55
C GLU A 327 22.67 1.92 20.13
N LYS A 328 23.15 0.91 19.37
CA LYS A 328 23.19 -0.52 19.77
C LYS A 328 21.93 -0.93 20.55
N LYS A 329 20.76 -0.61 19.99
CA LYS A 329 19.47 -0.86 20.64
C LYS A 329 18.43 -1.44 19.69
N ARG A 330 17.45 -2.10 20.30
CA ARG A 330 16.19 -2.49 19.69
C ARG A 330 15.33 -1.27 19.40
N HIS A 331 14.71 -1.23 18.23
CA HIS A 331 13.99 -0.06 17.72
C HIS A 331 12.48 -0.24 17.65
N TRP A 332 11.98 -1.48 17.61
CA TRP A 332 10.55 -1.80 17.64
C TRP A 332 10.21 -2.40 19.00
N THR A 333 10.11 -1.51 19.99
CA THR A 333 9.89 -1.88 21.39
C THR A 333 8.47 -1.55 21.85
N LYS A 334 7.85 -0.52 21.26
CA LYS A 334 6.57 0.03 21.71
C LYS A 334 5.57 0.11 20.57
N ILE A 335 4.31 -0.12 20.89
CA ILE A 335 3.16 0.28 20.09
C ILE A 335 2.50 1.46 20.79
N ARG A 336 2.37 2.59 20.08
CA ARG A 336 1.58 3.72 20.55
C ARG A 336 0.13 3.55 20.12
N HIS A 337 -0.77 3.65 21.09
CA HIS A 337 -2.20 3.72 20.82
C HIS A 337 -2.59 5.18 20.56
N ALA A 338 -3.10 5.48 19.36
CA ALA A 338 -3.57 6.81 19.01
C ALA A 338 -4.85 7.25 19.79
N HIS A 339 -5.41 6.38 20.64
CA HIS A 339 -6.56 6.70 21.48
C HIS A 339 -6.16 7.31 22.83
N ASP A 340 -5.13 6.78 23.46
CA ASP A 340 -4.80 7.06 24.86
C ASP A 340 -3.53 7.89 25.02
N ASP A 341 -3.41 8.90 24.15
CA ASP A 341 -2.29 9.85 23.96
C ASP A 341 -1.12 9.71 24.96
N GLY A 342 -0.29 8.67 24.76
CA GLY A 342 0.88 8.41 25.61
C GLY A 342 0.96 6.98 26.17
N LYS A 343 -0.14 6.23 26.29
CA LYS A 343 -0.05 4.80 26.66
C LYS A 343 0.57 4.00 25.52
N THR A 344 1.61 3.25 25.87
CA THR A 344 2.30 2.32 24.97
C THR A 344 2.19 0.90 25.48
N SER A 345 1.98 -0.04 24.57
CA SER A 345 2.12 -1.47 24.83
C SER A 345 3.45 -1.97 24.29
N GLU A 346 3.90 -3.11 24.79
CA GLU A 346 5.11 -3.76 24.29
C GLU A 346 4.85 -4.33 22.88
N PHE A 347 5.71 -3.99 21.93
CA PHE A 347 5.54 -4.37 20.52
C PHE A 347 5.57 -5.89 20.32
N LYS A 348 6.60 -6.57 20.83
CA LYS A 348 6.76 -8.01 20.67
C LYS A 348 5.59 -8.80 21.25
N LYS A 349 5.17 -8.46 22.48
CA LYS A 349 4.00 -9.07 23.13
C LYS A 349 2.72 -8.89 22.32
N SER A 350 2.49 -7.67 21.82
CA SER A 350 1.26 -7.36 21.07
C SER A 350 1.25 -7.95 19.66
N ALA A 351 2.41 -8.02 19.00
CA ALA A 351 2.54 -8.68 17.71
C ALA A 351 2.52 -10.22 17.81
N GLY A 352 2.64 -10.77 19.03
CA GLY A 352 2.72 -12.21 19.30
C GLY A 352 4.03 -12.88 18.88
N LYS A 353 4.99 -12.11 18.32
CA LYS A 353 6.28 -12.59 17.82
C LYS A 353 7.30 -11.45 17.72
N ASP A 354 8.56 -11.82 17.57
CA ASP A 354 9.65 -10.87 17.41
C ASP A 354 9.84 -10.47 15.94
N LEU A 355 8.90 -9.66 15.43
CA LEU A 355 8.91 -9.21 14.03
C LEU A 355 10.20 -8.47 13.65
N GLU A 356 10.80 -7.71 14.58
CA GLU A 356 12.06 -7.01 14.33
C GLU A 356 13.14 -8.05 14.04
N TYR A 357 13.38 -8.97 14.97
CA TYR A 357 14.40 -10.00 14.78
C TYR A 357 14.17 -10.86 13.53
N GLU A 358 12.93 -11.25 13.25
CA GLU A 358 12.58 -12.01 12.04
C GLU A 358 12.95 -11.26 10.76
N ILE A 359 12.61 -9.97 10.65
CA ILE A 359 12.91 -9.17 9.47
C ILE A 359 14.41 -8.96 9.30
N TRP A 360 15.16 -8.73 10.40
CA TRP A 360 16.61 -8.65 10.34
C TRP A 360 17.25 -9.96 9.88
N LYS A 361 16.74 -11.10 10.35
CA LYS A 361 17.18 -12.42 9.88
C LYS A 361 16.94 -12.61 8.39
N ILE A 362 15.79 -12.19 7.88
CA ILE A 362 15.47 -12.23 6.45
C ILE A 362 16.45 -11.38 5.64
N MET A 363 16.76 -10.16 6.11
CA MET A 363 17.75 -9.30 5.46
C MET A 363 19.16 -9.89 5.46
N ASP A 364 19.58 -10.54 6.56
CA ASP A 364 20.88 -11.20 6.65
C ASP A 364 20.97 -12.35 5.65
N GLU A 365 19.96 -13.21 5.63
CA GLU A 365 19.91 -14.32 4.69
C GLU A 365 19.97 -13.83 3.24
N LEU A 366 19.26 -12.73 2.91
CA LEU A 366 19.28 -12.08 1.59
C LEU A 366 20.66 -11.54 1.17
N LEU A 367 21.48 -11.11 2.12
CA LEU A 367 22.80 -10.53 1.85
C LEU A 367 23.92 -11.57 1.89
N SER A 368 23.81 -12.53 2.82
CA SER A 368 24.83 -13.55 3.11
C SER A 368 24.78 -14.75 2.15
N THR A 369 23.66 -14.98 1.47
CA THR A 369 23.56 -16.08 0.49
C THR A 369 23.90 -15.54 -0.90
N ASP A 370 24.67 -16.28 -1.70
CA ASP A 370 24.83 -15.96 -3.12
C ASP A 370 23.48 -16.14 -3.84
N PHE A 371 22.71 -15.05 -3.94
CA PHE A 371 21.46 -14.97 -4.68
C PHE A 371 21.71 -14.88 -6.20
N LYS A 372 22.62 -15.71 -6.75
CA LYS A 372 23.03 -15.69 -8.16
C LYS A 372 23.62 -14.33 -8.57
N GLY A 373 24.54 -13.80 -7.76
CA GLY A 373 25.20 -12.51 -7.95
C GLY A 373 24.21 -11.35 -7.97
N PHE A 374 23.21 -11.37 -7.09
CA PHE A 374 22.21 -10.30 -6.99
C PHE A 374 22.73 -9.17 -6.10
N GLN A 375 22.94 -8.00 -6.70
CA GLN A 375 23.39 -6.80 -6.01
C GLN A 375 22.49 -5.63 -6.40
N VAL A 376 21.45 -5.36 -5.59
CA VAL A 376 20.55 -4.21 -5.81
C VAL A 376 21.27 -2.90 -5.57
N PHE A 377 22.14 -2.87 -4.56
CA PHE A 377 22.86 -1.67 -4.15
C PHE A 377 24.25 -1.64 -4.76
N LYS A 378 24.49 -0.70 -5.68
CA LYS A 378 25.76 -0.58 -6.40
C LYS A 378 26.87 0.07 -5.57
N ASP A 379 26.50 0.88 -4.57
CA ASP A 379 27.45 1.75 -3.87
C ASP A 379 28.21 1.04 -2.73
N ILE A 380 27.64 -0.04 -2.18
CA ILE A 380 28.15 -0.76 -1.01
C ILE A 380 28.09 -2.26 -1.33
N GLY A 381 29.14 -3.01 -0.99
CA GLY A 381 29.20 -4.45 -1.20
C GLY A 381 28.21 -5.20 -0.29
N ASN A 382 27.72 -6.36 -0.76
CA ASN A 382 26.79 -7.17 0.02
C ASN A 382 27.40 -7.63 1.35
N ASP A 383 28.70 -7.95 1.39
CA ASP A 383 29.38 -8.41 2.60
C ASP A 383 29.39 -7.36 3.71
N GLU A 384 29.71 -6.11 3.38
CA GLU A 384 29.69 -4.99 4.35
C GLU A 384 28.27 -4.75 4.89
N MET A 385 27.27 -4.82 4.01
CA MET A 385 25.86 -4.74 4.43
C MET A 385 25.45 -5.93 5.30
N ALA A 386 25.93 -7.14 4.98
CA ALA A 386 25.63 -8.35 5.75
C ALA A 386 26.22 -8.25 7.15
N ASP A 387 27.47 -7.80 7.29
CA ASP A 387 28.13 -7.62 8.58
C ASP A 387 27.40 -6.60 9.45
N TYR A 388 26.95 -5.49 8.87
CA TYR A 388 26.10 -4.50 9.55
C TYR A 388 24.78 -5.11 10.05
N VAL A 389 24.10 -5.89 9.20
CA VAL A 389 22.85 -6.57 9.57
C VAL A 389 23.09 -7.60 10.69
N LYS A 390 24.16 -8.40 10.61
CA LYS A 390 24.54 -9.38 11.65
C LYS A 390 24.83 -8.71 12.99
N LEU A 391 25.52 -7.57 12.98
CA LEU A 391 25.79 -6.80 14.19
C LEU A 391 24.49 -6.31 14.85
N GLN A 392 23.54 -5.81 14.06
CA GLN A 392 22.25 -5.39 14.58
C GLN A 392 21.44 -6.59 15.09
N MET A 393 21.45 -7.74 14.41
CA MET A 393 20.81 -8.96 14.89
C MET A 393 21.35 -9.42 16.24
N LYS A 394 22.68 -9.40 16.43
CA LYS A 394 23.31 -9.75 17.71
C LYS A 394 22.84 -8.82 18.82
N THR A 395 22.75 -7.52 18.53
CA THR A 395 22.25 -6.50 19.46
C THR A 395 20.80 -6.77 19.88
N ILE A 396 19.92 -7.02 18.90
CA ILE A 396 18.50 -7.33 19.13
C ILE A 396 18.34 -8.61 19.97
N LYS A 397 19.13 -9.65 19.68
CA LYS A 397 19.10 -10.94 20.39
C LYS A 397 19.55 -10.82 21.85
N ASN A 398 20.53 -9.96 22.14
CA ASN A 398 21.01 -9.75 23.51
C ASN A 398 20.10 -8.86 24.37
N GLN A 399 19.05 -8.28 23.76
CA GLN A 399 18.01 -7.48 24.41
C GLN A 399 16.66 -8.20 24.43
N LEU A 400 16.67 -9.52 24.19
CA LEU A 400 15.57 -10.45 24.45
C LEU A 400 15.48 -10.72 25.96
#